data_AF-A0A968I4I8-F1
#
_entry.id   AF-A0A968I4I8-F1
#
_cell.length_a   1.000
_cell.length_b   1.000
_cell.length_c   1.000
_cell.angle_alpha   90.00
_cell.angle_beta   90.00
_cell.angle_gamma   90.00
#
_symmetry.space_group_name_H-M   'P 1'
#
loop_
_entity.id
_entity.type
_entity.pdbx_description
1 polymer ?
#
loop_
_entity_poly.entity_id
_entity_poly.type
_entity_poly.pdbx_seq_one_letter_code
_entity_poly.pdbx_strand_id
1 'polypeptide(L)'
;MPPELALRSIVVNDAEQVKLLSDARYRALLLHFMRCPSTVGAAAAAFDLSVQRTFNFVQRLERTALLEVCAVRARAGKSVKTYRATAEDYFVPFALTHADGYAHLLEQELRPLQRTLLESLEIALAHRDPFGWGTRLFRDPEGGVHTLFTPRDDWQGFECLNDLLTDDAPAIAHFWGVVTFTADQAKALQRELVALWIKHYLQARANRPGWRSRDSSSVSGWLRFNPGGRKANRRVETRPVTRECYLALYTATH
;
A
#
# COMPACT_ATOMS: atom_id res chain seq x y z
N MET A 1 -11.76 18.79 3.78
CA MET A 1 -12.10 17.42 4.25
C MET A 1 -13.61 17.33 4.28
N PRO A 2 -14.26 16.31 3.69
CA PRO A 2 -15.70 16.17 3.82
C PRO A 2 -16.04 15.97 5.31
N PRO A 3 -17.00 16.73 5.88
CA PRO A 3 -17.26 16.77 7.32
C PRO A 3 -18.00 15.54 7.89
N GLU A 4 -18.18 14.47 7.10
CA GLU A 4 -19.12 13.38 7.43
C GLU A 4 -18.49 12.08 7.92
N LEU A 5 -17.16 11.99 8.02
CA LEU A 5 -16.49 10.81 8.56
C LEU A 5 -16.19 11.03 10.05
N ALA A 6 -17.24 11.01 10.88
CA ALA A 6 -17.08 10.88 12.32
C ALA A 6 -16.66 9.44 12.66
N LEU A 7 -15.43 9.09 12.28
CA LEU A 7 -14.86 7.78 12.56
C LEU A 7 -14.68 7.63 14.07
N ARG A 8 -14.95 6.43 14.58
CA ARG A 8 -14.53 6.09 15.94
C ARG A 8 -13.00 6.04 15.96
N SER A 9 -12.38 7.12 16.44
CA SER A 9 -10.92 7.28 16.53
C SER A 9 -10.40 6.97 17.93
N ILE A 10 -9.29 6.23 18.01
CA ILE A 10 -8.55 5.95 19.24
C ILE A 10 -7.13 6.48 19.11
N VAL A 11 -6.70 7.30 20.06
CA VAL A 11 -5.28 7.64 20.24
C VAL A 11 -4.63 6.54 21.08
N VAL A 12 -3.62 5.90 20.51
CA VAL A 12 -2.92 4.78 21.14
C VAL A 12 -1.88 5.31 22.12
N ASN A 13 -1.99 4.85 23.37
CA ASN A 13 -1.08 5.24 24.46
C ASN A 13 -0.41 4.04 25.16
N ASP A 14 -0.81 2.81 24.81
CA ASP A 14 -0.22 1.58 25.35
C ASP A 14 0.97 1.10 24.50
N ALA A 15 2.09 0.79 25.14
CA ALA A 15 3.32 0.41 24.45
C ALA A 15 3.18 -0.90 23.63
N GLU A 16 2.39 -1.86 24.12
CA GLU A 16 2.16 -3.10 23.38
C GLU A 16 1.26 -2.85 22.16
N GLN A 17 0.20 -2.02 22.28
CA GLN A 17 -0.59 -1.57 21.13
C GLN A 17 0.30 -0.90 20.07
N VAL A 18 1.20 -0.01 20.46
CA VAL A 18 2.14 0.65 19.51
C VAL A 18 3.03 -0.37 18.82
N LYS A 19 3.59 -1.32 19.56
CA LYS A 19 4.41 -2.40 19.00
C LYS A 19 3.63 -3.25 18.00
N LEU A 20 2.38 -3.59 18.30
CA LEU A 20 1.53 -4.36 17.39
C LEU A 20 1.18 -3.55 16.13
N LEU A 21 0.84 -2.27 16.27
CA LEU A 21 0.50 -1.42 15.12
C LEU A 21 1.70 -1.11 14.22
N SER A 22 2.92 -1.12 14.78
CA SER A 22 4.17 -0.96 14.03
C SER A 22 4.60 -2.24 13.29
N ASP A 23 4.14 -3.42 13.70
CA ASP A 23 4.41 -4.68 12.98
C ASP A 23 3.44 -4.83 11.80
N ALA A 24 3.99 -4.83 10.59
CA ALA A 24 3.24 -4.90 9.34
C ALA A 24 2.23 -6.07 9.27
N ARG A 25 2.51 -7.20 9.94
CA ARG A 25 1.62 -8.38 9.93
C ARG A 25 0.40 -8.17 10.80
N TYR A 26 0.58 -7.59 11.99
CA TYR A 26 -0.52 -7.24 12.87
C TYR A 26 -1.37 -6.12 12.27
N ARG A 27 -0.72 -5.11 11.67
CA ARG A 27 -1.42 -4.04 10.95
C ARG A 27 -2.26 -4.57 9.79
N ALA A 28 -1.70 -5.45 8.95
CA ALA A 28 -2.43 -6.07 7.85
C ALA A 28 -3.66 -6.84 8.35
N LEU A 29 -3.51 -7.59 9.45
CA LEU A 29 -4.61 -8.34 10.05
C LEU A 29 -5.67 -7.42 10.69
N LEU A 30 -5.26 -6.37 11.40
CA LEU A 30 -6.17 -5.38 11.97
C LEU A 30 -6.97 -4.66 10.87
N LEU A 31 -6.32 -4.24 9.79
CA LEU A 31 -6.98 -3.62 8.63
C LEU A 31 -8.03 -4.56 8.00
N HIS A 32 -7.80 -5.87 7.99
CA HIS A 32 -8.83 -6.85 7.59
C HIS A 32 -10.05 -6.80 8.53
N PHE A 33 -9.83 -6.83 9.84
CA PHE A 33 -10.91 -6.76 10.83
C PHE A 33 -11.60 -5.40 10.94
N MET A 34 -10.94 -4.30 10.52
CA MET A 34 -11.55 -2.98 10.36
C MET A 34 -12.49 -2.95 9.15
N ARG A 35 -12.16 -3.70 8.08
CA ARG A 35 -12.98 -3.78 6.87
C ARG A 35 -14.19 -4.69 7.06
N CYS A 36 -14.00 -5.84 7.71
CA CYS A 36 -15.07 -6.79 7.92
C CYS A 36 -14.89 -7.58 9.22
N PRO A 37 -15.96 -7.75 10.02
CA PRO A 37 -15.95 -8.73 11.10
C PRO A 37 -15.69 -10.13 10.55
N SER A 38 -14.76 -10.87 11.16
CA SER A 38 -14.29 -12.15 10.62
C SER A 38 -13.99 -13.14 11.74
N THR A 39 -13.93 -14.43 11.40
CA THR A 39 -13.49 -15.47 12.34
C THR A 39 -11.99 -15.73 12.15
N VAL A 40 -11.34 -16.34 13.15
CA VAL A 40 -9.93 -16.74 13.02
C VAL A 40 -9.70 -17.64 11.80
N GLY A 41 -10.63 -18.57 11.52
CA GLY A 41 -10.51 -19.48 10.37
C GLY A 41 -10.65 -18.76 9.03
N ALA A 42 -11.59 -17.81 8.92
CA ALA A 42 -11.77 -17.02 7.71
C ALA A 42 -10.57 -16.09 7.46
N ALA A 43 -10.06 -15.42 8.51
CA ALA A 43 -8.85 -14.62 8.42
C ALA A 43 -7.62 -15.48 8.04
N ALA A 44 -7.47 -16.67 8.61
CA ALA A 44 -6.37 -17.57 8.27
C ALA A 44 -6.37 -17.94 6.78
N ALA A 45 -7.54 -18.24 6.22
CA ALA A 45 -7.71 -18.52 4.80
C ALA A 45 -7.40 -17.28 3.93
N ALA A 46 -7.83 -16.08 4.36
CA ALA A 46 -7.60 -14.85 3.61
C ALA A 46 -6.11 -14.49 3.48
N PHE A 47 -5.30 -14.78 4.51
CA PHE A 47 -3.87 -14.47 4.55
C PHE A 47 -2.94 -15.66 4.23
N ASP A 48 -3.50 -16.82 3.87
CA ASP A 48 -2.75 -18.06 3.64
C ASP A 48 -1.84 -18.45 4.84
N LEU A 49 -2.39 -18.31 6.05
CA LEU A 49 -1.72 -18.62 7.30
C LEU A 49 -2.35 -19.85 7.96
N SER A 50 -1.58 -20.53 8.82
CA SER A 50 -2.17 -21.57 9.66
C SER A 50 -3.17 -20.97 10.65
N VAL A 51 -4.24 -21.71 10.96
CA VAL A 51 -5.25 -21.30 11.94
C VAL A 51 -4.62 -21.01 13.29
N GLN A 52 -3.65 -21.84 13.72
CA GLN A 52 -2.95 -21.65 15.00
C GLN A 52 -2.16 -20.34 15.03
N ARG A 53 -1.44 -20.00 13.95
CA ARG A 53 -0.68 -18.75 13.88
C ARG A 53 -1.61 -17.54 13.88
N THR A 54 -2.70 -17.62 13.13
CA THR A 54 -3.72 -16.56 13.09
C THR A 54 -4.40 -16.39 14.44
N PHE A 55 -4.69 -17.50 15.14
CA PHE A 55 -5.23 -17.47 16.51
C PHE A 55 -4.30 -16.71 17.46
N ASN A 56 -2.99 -16.98 17.42
CA ASN A 56 -2.02 -16.27 18.25
C ASN A 56 -2.00 -14.76 17.96
N PHE A 57 -2.13 -14.35 16.70
CA PHE A 57 -2.23 -12.94 16.34
C PHE A 57 -3.51 -12.30 16.86
N VAL A 58 -4.66 -12.92 16.58
CA VAL A 58 -5.97 -12.43 17.03
C VAL A 58 -6.02 -12.35 18.55
N GLN A 59 -5.47 -13.33 19.27
CA GLN A 59 -5.45 -13.32 20.73
C GLN A 59 -4.62 -12.16 21.29
N ARG A 60 -3.49 -11.80 20.68
CA ARG A 60 -2.70 -10.64 21.12
C ARG A 60 -3.42 -9.32 20.83
N LEU A 61 -4.09 -9.21 19.68
CA LEU A 61 -4.90 -8.03 19.35
C LEU A 61 -6.14 -7.90 20.26
N GLU A 62 -6.80 -9.01 20.60
CA GLU A 62 -7.93 -9.03 21.56
C GLU A 62 -7.47 -8.62 22.96
N ARG A 63 -6.34 -9.17 23.44
CA ARG A 63 -5.77 -8.83 24.76
C ARG A 63 -5.37 -7.36 24.89
N THR A 64 -5.02 -6.71 23.80
CA THR A 64 -4.67 -5.29 23.74
C THR A 64 -5.86 -4.40 23.37
N ALA A 65 -7.09 -4.94 23.36
CA ALA A 65 -8.31 -4.22 23.00
C ALA A 65 -8.27 -3.54 21.61
N LEU A 66 -7.43 -4.03 20.69
CA LEU A 66 -7.46 -3.65 19.27
C LEU A 66 -8.52 -4.45 18.50
N LEU A 67 -8.88 -5.63 19.01
CA LEU A 67 -10.02 -6.42 18.55
C LEU A 67 -10.98 -6.71 19.70
N GLU A 68 -12.25 -6.87 19.36
CA GLU A 68 -13.30 -7.35 20.26
C GLU A 68 -14.12 -8.47 19.61
N VAL A 69 -14.67 -9.35 20.44
CA VAL A 69 -15.62 -10.38 19.99
C VAL A 69 -16.97 -9.72 19.77
N CYS A 70 -17.46 -9.71 18.53
CA CYS A 70 -18.75 -9.12 18.18
C CYS A 70 -19.87 -10.15 18.00
N ALA A 71 -19.54 -11.44 17.86
CA ALA A 71 -20.52 -12.51 17.84
C ALA A 71 -19.90 -13.85 18.25
N VAL A 72 -20.72 -14.74 18.82
CA VAL A 72 -20.35 -16.13 19.14
C VAL A 72 -21.42 -17.05 18.60
N ARG A 73 -21.03 -17.97 17.71
CA ARG A 73 -21.93 -18.99 17.15
C ARG A 73 -21.63 -20.35 17.77
N ALA A 74 -22.65 -20.99 18.34
CA ALA A 74 -22.55 -22.37 18.79
C ALA A 74 -22.41 -23.33 17.60
N ARG A 75 -21.52 -24.32 17.74
CA ARG A 75 -21.36 -25.45 16.83
C ARG A 75 -21.12 -26.69 17.69
N ALA A 76 -21.56 -27.86 17.23
CA ALA A 76 -21.27 -29.13 17.89
C ALA A 76 -19.74 -29.25 18.10
N GLY A 77 -19.31 -29.31 19.36
CA GLY A 77 -17.90 -29.27 19.76
C GLY A 77 -17.50 -27.92 20.38
N LYS A 78 -17.14 -26.92 19.56
CA LYS A 78 -16.59 -25.64 20.05
C LYS A 78 -17.30 -24.44 19.43
N SER A 79 -17.57 -23.44 20.27
CA SER A 79 -18.11 -22.15 19.82
C SER A 79 -17.10 -21.42 18.92
N VAL A 80 -17.63 -20.76 17.88
CA VAL A 80 -16.84 -19.97 16.92
C VAL A 80 -17.06 -18.50 17.22
N LYS A 81 -15.98 -17.78 17.54
CA LYS A 81 -15.98 -16.33 17.77
C LYS A 81 -15.75 -15.57 16.47
N THR A 82 -16.52 -14.51 16.26
CA THR A 82 -16.30 -13.48 15.24
C THR A 82 -15.74 -12.24 15.91
N TYR A 83 -14.70 -11.66 15.33
CA TYR A 83 -13.97 -10.51 15.84
C TYR A 83 -14.12 -9.32 14.89
N ARG A 84 -14.04 -8.11 15.43
CA ARG A 84 -13.93 -6.85 14.68
C ARG A 84 -12.93 -5.92 15.35
N ALA A 85 -12.43 -4.93 14.61
CA ALA A 85 -11.66 -3.84 15.21
C ALA A 85 -12.51 -3.01 16.17
N THR A 86 -11.89 -2.53 17.24
CA THR A 86 -12.58 -1.69 18.25
C THR A 86 -12.76 -0.25 17.79
N ALA A 87 -11.95 0.21 16.83
CA ALA A 87 -12.00 1.53 16.22
C ALA A 87 -11.93 1.47 14.69
N GLU A 88 -12.39 2.54 14.05
CA GLU A 88 -12.29 2.76 12.60
C GLU A 88 -11.06 3.60 12.24
N ASP A 89 -10.45 4.23 13.24
CA ASP A 89 -9.24 5.02 13.15
C ASP A 89 -8.37 4.82 14.39
N TYR A 90 -7.07 4.61 14.18
CA TYR A 90 -6.08 4.47 15.25
C TYR A 90 -4.94 5.44 14.98
N PHE A 91 -4.74 6.38 15.89
CA PHE A 91 -3.62 7.32 15.82
C PHE A 91 -2.49 6.85 16.74
N VAL A 92 -1.31 6.61 16.16
CA VAL A 92 -0.09 6.28 16.91
C VAL A 92 0.78 7.54 17.00
N PRO A 93 0.93 8.16 18.19
CA PRO A 93 1.80 9.31 18.36
C PRO A 93 3.27 8.96 18.03
N PHE A 94 3.94 9.83 17.27
CA PHE A 94 5.36 9.67 16.93
C PHE A 94 6.23 9.43 18.17
N ALA A 95 5.96 10.15 19.25
CA ALA A 95 6.71 10.07 20.51
C ALA A 95 6.67 8.68 21.17
N LEU A 96 5.73 7.82 20.79
CA LEU A 96 5.65 6.43 21.28
C LEU A 96 6.27 5.43 20.30
N THR A 97 6.64 5.85 19.09
CA THR A 97 7.34 5.01 18.13
C THR A 97 8.81 4.88 18.49
N HIS A 98 9.46 3.80 18.05
CA HIS A 98 10.90 3.57 18.23
C HIS A 98 11.74 4.15 17.07
N ALA A 99 11.20 5.08 16.29
CA ALA A 99 11.90 5.67 15.16
C ALA A 99 12.81 6.81 15.63
N ASP A 100 14.02 6.87 15.07
CA ASP A 100 15.02 7.91 15.40
C ASP A 100 14.63 9.31 14.90
N GLY A 101 13.60 9.40 14.05
CA GLY A 101 13.12 10.63 13.44
C GLY A 101 12.00 10.36 12.43
N TYR A 102 11.36 11.43 11.96
CA TYR A 102 10.30 11.32 10.96
C TYR A 102 10.77 10.64 9.66
N ALA A 103 11.99 10.91 9.22
CA ALA A 103 12.56 10.28 8.03
C ALA A 103 12.67 8.76 8.18
N HIS A 104 13.19 8.28 9.31
CA HIS A 104 13.30 6.85 9.61
C HIS A 104 11.89 6.20 9.67
N LEU A 105 10.93 6.84 10.34
CA LEU A 105 9.55 6.33 10.39
C LEU A 105 8.92 6.23 8.98
N LEU A 106 9.01 7.29 8.18
CA LEU A 106 8.44 7.33 6.84
C LEU A 106 9.11 6.30 5.92
N GLU A 107 10.41 6.10 6.04
CA GLU A 107 11.12 5.08 5.28
C GLU A 107 10.61 3.66 5.61
N GLN A 108 10.44 3.35 6.90
CA GLN A 108 9.89 2.06 7.33
C GLN A 108 8.48 1.83 6.80
N GLU A 109 7.64 2.87 6.82
CA GLU A 109 6.26 2.83 6.34
C GLU A 109 6.15 2.69 4.82
N LEU A 110 7.03 3.36 4.07
CA LEU A 110 7.00 3.37 2.61
C LEU A 110 7.66 2.14 1.98
N ARG A 111 8.59 1.48 2.68
CA ARG A 111 9.38 0.37 2.14
C ARG A 111 8.54 -0.77 1.54
N PRO A 112 7.43 -1.23 2.16
CA PRO A 112 6.57 -2.25 1.54
C PRO A 112 5.93 -1.77 0.23
N LEU A 113 5.46 -0.53 0.18
CA LEU A 113 4.85 0.07 -1.01
C LEU A 113 5.89 0.27 -2.12
N GLN A 114 7.09 0.75 -1.77
CA GLN A 114 8.22 0.85 -2.69
C GLN A 114 8.56 -0.52 -3.30
N ARG A 115 8.59 -1.57 -2.49
CA ARG A 115 8.82 -2.93 -2.98
C ARG A 115 7.74 -3.36 -3.98
N THR A 116 6.46 -3.17 -3.67
CA THR A 116 5.36 -3.50 -4.59
C THR A 116 5.42 -2.70 -5.88
N LEU A 117 5.79 -1.42 -5.81
CA LEU A 117 6.01 -0.58 -6.99
C LEU A 117 7.14 -1.12 -7.86
N LEU A 118 8.29 -1.46 -7.26
CA LEU A 118 9.45 -1.98 -7.99
C LEU A 118 9.15 -3.34 -8.62
N GLU A 119 8.46 -4.24 -7.91
CA GLU A 119 8.02 -5.54 -8.46
C GLU A 119 7.03 -5.34 -9.62
N SER A 120 6.12 -4.36 -9.52
CA SER A 120 5.19 -4.04 -10.61
C SER A 120 5.90 -3.46 -11.82
N LEU A 121 6.92 -2.62 -11.59
CA LEU A 121 7.76 -2.04 -12.64
C LEU A 121 8.59 -3.13 -13.34
N GLU A 122 9.19 -4.06 -12.60
CA GLU A 122 9.90 -5.21 -13.16
C GLU A 122 9.00 -6.04 -14.07
N ILE A 123 7.80 -6.40 -13.58
CA ILE A 123 6.81 -7.13 -14.39
C ILE A 123 6.50 -6.33 -15.65
N ALA A 124 6.19 -5.04 -15.52
CA ALA A 124 5.79 -4.21 -16.65
C ALA A 124 6.88 -4.07 -17.72
N LEU A 125 8.14 -3.93 -17.32
CA LEU A 125 9.28 -3.75 -18.22
C LEU A 125 9.76 -5.08 -18.84
N ALA A 126 9.73 -6.18 -18.08
CA ALA A 126 10.14 -7.49 -18.57
C ALA A 126 9.29 -7.98 -19.77
N HIS A 127 8.05 -7.49 -19.90
CA HIS A 127 7.19 -7.79 -21.05
C HIS A 127 7.53 -7.01 -22.32
N ARG A 128 8.36 -5.96 -22.25
CA ARG A 128 8.74 -5.13 -23.41
C ARG A 128 10.12 -5.51 -23.93
N ASP A 129 11.14 -5.40 -23.10
CA ASP A 129 12.52 -5.77 -23.44
C ASP A 129 13.35 -5.97 -22.16
N PRO A 130 13.67 -7.21 -21.77
CA PRO A 130 14.40 -7.49 -20.54
C PRO A 130 15.85 -6.97 -20.53
N PHE A 131 16.43 -6.55 -21.67
CA PHE A 131 17.81 -6.03 -21.75
C PHE A 131 17.94 -4.64 -22.39
N GLY A 132 16.82 -4.07 -22.85
CA GLY A 132 16.77 -2.76 -23.51
C GLY A 132 16.75 -1.56 -22.56
N TRP A 133 16.57 -1.76 -21.26
CA TRP A 133 16.50 -0.68 -20.27
C TRP A 133 17.72 -0.63 -19.36
N GLY A 134 18.10 0.57 -18.93
CA GLY A 134 19.25 0.76 -18.05
C GLY A 134 19.27 2.11 -17.34
N THR A 135 20.29 2.31 -16.51
CA THR A 135 20.53 3.61 -15.87
C THR A 135 21.34 4.50 -16.80
N ARG A 136 20.81 5.69 -17.10
CA ARG A 136 21.47 6.71 -17.91
C ARG A 136 21.84 7.90 -17.06
N LEU A 137 23.09 8.33 -17.17
CA LEU A 137 23.61 9.57 -16.61
C LEU A 137 23.79 10.55 -17.77
N PHE A 138 23.19 11.72 -17.70
CA PHE A 138 23.30 12.72 -18.76
C PHE A 138 23.28 14.14 -18.20
N ARG A 139 23.73 15.09 -19.04
CA ARG A 139 23.65 16.53 -18.77
C ARG A 139 22.62 17.13 -19.73
N ASP A 140 21.71 17.95 -19.21
CA ASP A 140 20.75 18.67 -20.05
C ASP A 140 21.38 19.94 -20.69
N PRO A 141 20.70 20.62 -21.63
CA PRO A 141 21.20 21.84 -22.26
C PRO A 141 21.44 23.02 -21.29
N GLU A 142 20.80 23.01 -20.12
CA GLU A 142 20.93 24.03 -19.07
C GLU A 142 22.09 23.72 -18.11
N GLY A 143 22.73 22.55 -18.26
CA GLY A 143 23.87 22.10 -17.46
C GLY A 143 23.51 21.24 -16.26
N GLY A 144 22.22 20.92 -16.04
CA GLY A 144 21.75 20.01 -15.00
C GLY A 144 22.24 18.58 -15.23
N VAL A 145 22.62 17.88 -14.17
CA VAL A 145 23.08 16.48 -14.23
C VAL A 145 21.99 15.56 -13.67
N HIS A 146 21.63 14.57 -14.48
CA HIS A 146 20.47 13.71 -14.21
C HIS A 146 20.86 12.23 -14.24
N THR A 147 20.17 11.45 -13.43
CA THR A 147 20.23 9.99 -13.42
C THR A 147 18.81 9.47 -13.60
N LEU A 148 18.54 8.80 -14.72
CA LEU A 148 17.22 8.24 -15.03
C LEU A 148 17.32 6.78 -15.45
N PHE A 149 16.23 6.04 -15.29
CA PHE A 149 16.08 4.70 -15.83
C PHE A 149 15.34 4.79 -17.17
N THR A 150 16.02 4.48 -18.28
CA THR A 150 15.54 4.76 -19.65
C THR A 150 15.80 3.57 -20.58
N PRO A 151 15.14 3.50 -21.74
CA PRO A 151 15.59 2.62 -22.82
C PRO A 151 17.01 2.99 -23.29
N ARG A 152 17.70 2.02 -23.89
CA ARG A 152 19.02 2.15 -24.50
C ARG A 152 18.95 2.98 -25.77
N ASP A 153 18.04 2.61 -26.65
CA ASP A 153 17.86 3.18 -27.98
C ASP A 153 16.68 4.19 -27.98
N ASP A 154 16.62 5.04 -29.00
CA ASP A 154 15.57 6.06 -29.21
C ASP A 154 15.32 7.06 -28.06
N TRP A 155 16.30 7.23 -27.16
CA TRP A 155 16.21 8.19 -26.05
C TRP A 155 16.30 9.65 -26.51
N GLN A 156 15.29 10.46 -26.15
CA GLN A 156 15.16 11.88 -26.52
C GLN A 156 15.08 12.80 -25.27
N GLY A 157 15.94 12.58 -24.27
CA GLY A 157 15.91 13.42 -23.06
C GLY A 157 14.77 13.05 -22.10
N PHE A 158 14.13 14.05 -21.49
CA PHE A 158 12.96 13.84 -20.62
C PHE A 158 11.70 13.39 -21.39
N GLU A 159 11.70 13.53 -22.72
CA GLU A 159 10.61 13.07 -23.57
C GLU A 159 10.44 11.54 -23.55
N CYS A 160 11.45 10.78 -23.10
CA CYS A 160 11.30 9.33 -22.90
C CYS A 160 10.21 8.96 -21.87
N LEU A 161 9.76 9.92 -21.04
CA LEU A 161 8.60 9.71 -20.18
C LEU A 161 7.30 9.60 -21.01
N ASN A 162 7.23 10.18 -22.21
CA ASN A 162 6.09 10.07 -23.10
C ASN A 162 5.90 8.63 -23.61
N ASP A 163 6.96 7.85 -23.73
CA ASP A 163 6.89 6.42 -24.10
C ASP A 163 6.16 5.59 -23.03
N LEU A 164 6.11 6.08 -21.79
CA LEU A 164 5.34 5.49 -20.69
C LEU A 164 3.90 6.01 -20.63
N LEU A 165 3.54 7.00 -21.45
CA LEU A 165 2.21 7.60 -21.53
C LEU A 165 1.39 7.08 -22.73
N THR A 166 1.94 6.20 -23.56
CA THR A 166 1.23 5.61 -24.69
C THR A 166 0.14 4.62 -24.24
N ASP A 167 -0.87 4.38 -25.08
CA ASP A 167 -2.00 3.50 -24.73
C ASP A 167 -1.59 2.04 -24.46
N ASP A 168 -0.50 1.60 -25.10
CA ASP A 168 0.12 0.29 -24.95
C ASP A 168 1.13 0.22 -23.79
N ALA A 169 1.46 1.35 -23.15
CA ALA A 169 2.34 1.40 -22.00
C ALA A 169 1.64 0.90 -20.72
N PRO A 170 2.39 0.27 -19.80
CA PRO A 170 1.88 -0.01 -18.47
C PRO A 170 1.52 1.30 -17.76
N ALA A 171 0.40 1.31 -17.04
CA ALA A 171 -0.04 2.46 -16.26
C ALA A 171 0.83 2.64 -14.99
N ILE A 172 2.10 3.00 -15.18
CA ILE A 172 3.10 3.20 -14.12
C ILE A 172 3.78 4.54 -14.34
N ALA A 173 3.83 5.36 -13.29
CA ALA A 173 4.61 6.58 -13.25
C ALA A 173 5.63 6.47 -12.11
N HIS A 174 6.91 6.42 -12.47
CA HIS A 174 8.00 6.36 -11.50
C HIS A 174 9.16 7.21 -12.00
N PHE A 175 9.25 8.44 -11.49
CA PHE A 175 10.31 9.37 -11.82
C PHE A 175 10.78 10.07 -10.55
N TRP A 176 12.08 10.31 -10.47
CA TRP A 176 12.74 11.04 -9.40
C TRP A 176 13.57 12.13 -10.06
N GLY A 177 13.46 13.35 -9.56
CA GLY A 177 14.16 14.48 -10.13
C GLY A 177 14.21 15.63 -9.13
N VAL A 178 15.18 16.52 -9.34
CA VAL A 178 15.27 17.78 -8.61
C VAL A 178 14.73 18.86 -9.53
N VAL A 179 13.73 19.59 -9.05
CA VAL A 179 13.22 20.78 -9.73
C VAL A 179 13.34 21.93 -8.76
N THR A 180 13.85 23.07 -9.25
CA THR A 180 13.99 24.27 -8.43
C THR A 180 12.74 25.12 -8.56
N PHE A 181 12.13 25.46 -7.43
CA PHE A 181 10.94 26.30 -7.37
C PHE A 181 11.14 27.41 -6.35
N THR A 182 10.50 28.56 -6.60
CA THR A 182 10.18 29.49 -5.51
C THR A 182 9.19 28.84 -4.54
N ALA A 183 9.09 29.35 -3.32
CA ALA A 183 8.14 28.85 -2.32
C ALA A 183 6.68 28.85 -2.83
N ASP A 184 6.29 29.88 -3.58
CA ASP A 184 4.95 30.01 -4.15
C ASP A 184 4.69 28.97 -5.25
N GLN A 185 5.67 28.75 -6.14
CA GLN A 185 5.58 27.71 -7.16
C GLN A 185 5.51 26.30 -6.54
N ALA A 186 6.34 26.02 -5.53
CA ALA A 186 6.31 24.75 -4.81
C ALA A 186 4.95 24.51 -4.13
N LYS A 187 4.36 25.55 -3.52
CA LYS A 187 3.02 25.48 -2.92
C LYS A 187 1.90 25.32 -3.95
N ALA A 188 2.01 25.98 -5.10
CA ALA A 188 1.05 25.80 -6.19
C ALA A 188 1.06 24.34 -6.67
N LEU A 189 2.24 23.79 -7.00
CA LEU A 189 2.39 22.39 -7.40
C LEU A 189 1.89 21.41 -6.33
N GLN A 190 2.21 21.64 -5.05
CA GLN A 190 1.72 20.81 -3.94
C GLN A 190 0.18 20.72 -3.96
N ARG A 191 -0.50 21.85 -4.13
CA ARG A 191 -1.98 21.90 -4.13
C ARG A 191 -2.56 21.16 -5.33
N GLU A 192 -1.97 21.33 -6.51
CA GLU A 192 -2.40 20.66 -7.74
C GLU A 192 -2.29 19.14 -7.62
N LEU A 193 -1.15 18.64 -7.13
CA LEU A 193 -0.91 17.21 -6.95
C LEU A 193 -1.87 16.58 -5.94
N VAL A 194 -2.10 17.25 -4.81
CA VAL A 194 -3.06 16.79 -3.79
C VAL A 194 -4.48 16.79 -4.37
N ALA A 195 -4.87 17.84 -5.09
CA ALA A 195 -6.20 17.92 -5.70
C ALA A 195 -6.41 16.82 -6.76
N LEU A 196 -5.41 16.58 -7.60
CA LEU A 196 -5.43 15.53 -8.62
C LEU A 196 -5.56 14.14 -7.98
N TRP A 197 -4.76 13.87 -6.95
CA TRP A 197 -4.83 12.61 -6.21
C TRP A 197 -6.20 12.41 -5.54
N ILE A 198 -6.72 13.42 -4.83
CA ILE A 198 -8.05 13.35 -4.19
C ILE A 198 -9.14 13.07 -5.22
N LYS A 199 -9.14 13.78 -6.35
CA LYS A 199 -10.11 13.59 -7.43
C LYS A 199 -10.16 12.13 -7.89
N HIS A 200 -9.00 11.57 -8.24
CA HIS A 200 -8.94 10.20 -8.76
C HIS A 200 -9.18 9.14 -7.69
N TYR A 201 -8.74 9.38 -6.45
CA TYR A 201 -9.04 8.49 -5.31
C TYR A 201 -10.56 8.37 -5.09
N LEU A 202 -11.29 9.50 -5.07
CA LEU A 202 -12.74 9.49 -4.89
C LEU A 202 -13.48 8.85 -6.07
N GLN A 203 -13.02 9.09 -7.31
CA GLN A 203 -13.56 8.44 -8.51
C GLN A 203 -13.35 6.91 -8.48
N ALA A 204 -12.13 6.46 -8.18
CA ALA A 204 -11.81 5.03 -8.08
C ALA A 204 -12.65 4.35 -6.99
N ARG A 205 -12.87 5.03 -5.86
CA ARG A 205 -13.76 4.55 -4.79
C ARG A 205 -15.21 4.41 -5.27
N ALA A 206 -15.73 5.37 -6.04
CA ALA A 206 -17.09 5.33 -6.57
C ALA A 206 -17.29 4.18 -7.60
N ASN A 207 -16.25 3.85 -8.36
CA ASN A 207 -16.29 2.84 -9.42
C ASN A 207 -16.08 1.40 -8.92
N ARG A 208 -15.84 1.16 -7.63
CA ARG A 208 -15.71 -0.20 -7.08
C ARG A 208 -17.10 -0.86 -6.95
N PRO A 209 -17.40 -1.93 -7.73
CA PRO A 209 -18.65 -2.66 -7.56
C PRO A 209 -18.65 -3.35 -6.20
N GLY A 210 -19.69 -3.13 -5.38
CA GLY A 210 -19.90 -3.83 -4.10
C GLY A 210 -19.69 -3.04 -2.80
N TRP A 211 -19.35 -1.73 -2.86
CA TRP A 211 -19.21 -0.91 -1.63
C TRP A 211 -20.55 -0.66 -0.90
N ARG A 212 -21.67 -0.65 -1.62
CA ARG A 212 -23.02 -0.57 -1.03
C ARG A 212 -23.57 -1.99 -0.86
N SER A 213 -23.49 -2.50 0.37
CA SER A 213 -24.15 -3.71 0.88
C SER A 213 -24.07 -4.95 -0.02
N ARG A 214 -23.17 -5.91 0.27
CA ARG A 214 -23.53 -7.33 0.15
C ARG A 214 -22.57 -8.28 0.85
N ASP A 215 -23.20 -9.38 1.20
CA ASP A 215 -22.82 -10.57 1.93
C ASP A 215 -21.38 -11.10 1.83
N SER A 216 -21.03 -11.76 2.92
CA SER A 216 -19.76 -12.26 3.43
C SER A 216 -18.97 -13.30 2.60
N SER A 217 -19.13 -13.40 1.28
CA SER A 217 -18.65 -14.58 0.52
C SER A 217 -17.58 -14.39 -0.55
N SER A 218 -17.05 -13.19 -0.83
CA SER A 218 -15.86 -13.09 -1.71
C SER A 218 -14.94 -11.90 -1.41
N VAL A 219 -13.91 -12.13 -0.60
CA VAL A 219 -12.75 -11.23 -0.49
C VAL A 219 -11.48 -12.07 -0.57
N SER A 220 -11.11 -12.47 -1.78
CA SER A 220 -9.87 -13.19 -2.09
C SER A 220 -9.13 -12.43 -3.19
N GLY A 221 -8.46 -11.34 -2.81
CA GLY A 221 -7.73 -10.53 -3.79
C GLY A 221 -6.45 -9.87 -3.29
N TRP A 222 -6.35 -9.44 -2.04
CA TRP A 222 -5.29 -8.49 -1.67
C TRP A 222 -4.65 -8.82 -0.32
N LEU A 223 -3.31 -8.83 -0.35
CA LEU A 223 -2.35 -9.27 0.67
C LEU A 223 -2.06 -10.79 0.70
N ARG A 224 -1.58 -11.36 -0.42
CA ARG A 224 -0.70 -12.54 -0.34
C ARG A 224 0.67 -12.08 0.16
N PHE A 225 0.86 -12.10 1.47
CA PHE A 225 2.19 -12.03 2.07
C PHE A 225 2.85 -13.40 1.86
N ASN A 226 3.77 -13.52 0.90
CA ASN A 226 4.51 -14.77 0.67
C ASN A 226 5.77 -14.79 1.54
N PRO A 227 5.84 -15.60 2.64
CA PRO A 227 6.95 -15.55 3.58
C PRO A 227 8.08 -16.55 3.27
N GLY A 228 8.10 -17.19 2.10
CA GLY A 228 9.08 -18.24 1.81
C GLY A 228 9.46 -18.32 0.36
N GLY A 229 10.73 -18.01 0.06
CA GLY A 229 11.37 -18.40 -1.18
C GLY A 229 11.40 -19.92 -1.30
N ARG A 230 10.47 -20.49 -2.07
CA ARG A 230 10.67 -21.79 -2.74
C ARG A 230 10.39 -21.57 -4.22
N LYS A 231 11.41 -21.86 -5.04
CA LYS A 231 11.30 -21.93 -6.50
C LYS A 231 10.26 -23.00 -6.84
N ALA A 232 9.07 -22.59 -7.23
CA ALA A 232 8.09 -23.46 -7.86
C ALA A 232 7.96 -23.01 -9.32
N ASN A 233 8.53 -23.82 -10.20
CA ASN A 233 8.39 -23.71 -11.64
C ASN A 233 6.90 -23.90 -11.98
N ARG A 234 6.19 -22.84 -12.39
CA ARG A 234 4.81 -22.92 -12.87
C ARG A 234 4.58 -21.97 -14.04
N ARG A 235 4.02 -22.54 -15.12
CA ARG A 235 3.46 -21.86 -16.29
C ARG A 235 2.66 -20.63 -15.86
N VAL A 236 2.94 -19.52 -16.54
CA VAL A 236 2.22 -18.24 -16.42
C VAL A 236 0.83 -18.43 -17.02
N GLU A 237 -0.17 -18.69 -16.19
CA GLU A 237 -1.56 -18.46 -16.54
C GLU A 237 -1.88 -16.98 -16.25
N THR A 238 -2.12 -16.23 -17.32
CA THR A 238 -2.49 -14.82 -17.30
C THR A 238 -3.87 -14.65 -16.65
N ARG A 239 -3.89 -14.17 -15.40
CA ARG A 239 -5.08 -13.57 -14.78
C ARG A 239 -5.05 -12.05 -15.00
N PRO A 240 -6.22 -11.39 -15.15
CA PRO A 240 -6.28 -9.96 -15.36
C PRO A 240 -5.70 -9.22 -14.16
N VAL A 241 -4.58 -8.52 -14.39
CA VAL A 241 -3.94 -7.65 -13.40
C VAL A 241 -4.86 -6.46 -13.18
N THR A 242 -5.32 -6.30 -11.94
CA THR A 242 -6.00 -5.09 -11.51
C THR A 242 -4.96 -3.98 -11.49
N ARG A 243 -5.12 -2.97 -12.36
CA ARG A 243 -4.16 -1.87 -12.52
C ARG A 243 -4.27 -0.92 -11.33
N GLU A 244 -3.27 -0.93 -10.45
CA GLU A 244 -3.13 0.03 -9.36
C GLU A 244 -2.09 1.10 -9.74
N CYS A 245 -2.46 2.37 -9.67
CA CYS A 245 -1.55 3.50 -9.89
C CYS A 245 -0.92 3.92 -8.55
N TYR A 246 0.41 4.01 -8.51
CA TYR A 246 1.16 4.52 -7.37
C TYR A 246 1.89 5.81 -7.78
N LEU A 247 1.73 6.89 -7.01
CA LEU A 247 2.37 8.20 -7.25
C LEU A 247 3.12 8.60 -5.98
N ALA A 248 4.41 8.91 -6.09
CA ALA A 248 5.20 9.55 -5.04
C ALA A 248 5.94 10.73 -5.65
N LEU A 249 5.67 11.94 -5.13
CA LEU A 249 6.33 13.18 -5.53
C LEU A 249 6.94 13.80 -4.28
N TYR A 250 8.25 13.97 -4.27
CA TYR A 250 8.98 14.69 -3.23
C TYR A 250 9.43 16.04 -3.80
N THR A 251 9.13 17.12 -3.08
CA THR A 251 9.69 18.44 -3.34
C THR A 251 10.59 18.79 -2.16
N ALA A 252 11.86 19.05 -2.41
CA ALA A 252 12.76 19.66 -1.45
C ALA A 252 12.82 21.15 -1.75
N THR A 253 12.58 21.98 -0.74
CA THR A 253 12.93 23.41 -0.78
C THR A 253 14.27 23.51 -0.05
N HIS A 254 15.27 24.07 -0.72
CA HIS A 254 16.50 24.52 -0.08
C HIS A 254 16.33 25.96 0.42
#